data_AF-A0A3R9P1N0-F1
#
_entry.id   AF-A0A3R9P1N0-F1
#
_cell.length_a   1.000
_cell.length_b   1.000
_cell.length_c   1.000
_cell.angle_alpha   90.00
_cell.angle_beta   90.00
_cell.angle_gamma   90.00
#
_symmetry.space_group_name_H-M   'P 1'
#
loop_
_entity.id
_entity.type
_entity.pdbx_description
1 polymer ?
#
loop_
_entity_poly.entity_id
_entity_poly.type
_entity_poly.pdbx_seq_one_letter_code
_entity_poly.pdbx_strand_id
1 'polypeptide(L)'
;MVTKQAMTQTLQGVVHGELHHILGEEREMEDLPPDKRGEVMEVVDDLGETVSLEVLILVDTSASMKPKLPMVQEALSDLSISLNSRTGNNHFALFLFPGKRKETEKVLDWTPKIDSLTDTFHRLTTGGVTPTGPALKSALYHFEKRRDKRSLIDDGEDEFPIEESGF
;
A
#
# COMPACT_ATOMS: atom_id res chain seq x y z
N MET A 1 5.65 -13.45 -4.03
CA MET A 1 4.51 -13.11 -3.15
C MET A 1 3.42 -12.42 -3.96
N VAL A 2 2.15 -12.64 -3.62
CA VAL A 2 0.98 -12.09 -4.35
C VAL A 2 1.00 -10.57 -4.42
N THR A 3 1.42 -9.87 -3.35
CA THR A 3 1.52 -8.40 -3.33
C THR A 3 2.52 -7.87 -4.37
N LYS A 4 3.71 -8.46 -4.47
CA LYS A 4 4.70 -8.10 -5.48
C LYS A 4 4.18 -8.37 -6.90
N GLN A 5 3.50 -9.51 -7.08
CA GLN A 5 2.89 -9.86 -8.37
C GLN A 5 1.79 -8.87 -8.78
N ALA A 6 0.90 -8.49 -7.86
CA ALA A 6 -0.16 -7.52 -8.12
C ALA A 6 0.40 -6.13 -8.44
N MET A 7 1.48 -5.72 -7.74
CA MET A 7 2.20 -4.49 -8.05
C MET A 7 2.80 -4.54 -9.46
N THR A 8 3.53 -5.61 -9.82
CA THR A 8 4.09 -5.78 -11.17
C THR A 8 3.00 -5.72 -12.23
N GLN A 9 1.87 -6.41 -12.03
CA GLN A 9 0.74 -6.35 -12.96
C GLN A 9 0.15 -4.94 -13.10
N THR A 10 0.07 -4.19 -11.99
CA THR A 10 -0.41 -2.80 -12.01
C THR A 10 0.56 -1.91 -12.79
N LEU A 11 1.87 -2.05 -12.55
CA LEU A 11 2.90 -1.31 -13.27
C LEU A 11 2.92 -1.64 -14.76
N GLN A 12 2.78 -2.92 -15.12
CA GLN A 12 2.61 -3.34 -16.52
C GLN A 12 1.39 -2.67 -17.16
N GLY A 13 0.27 -2.60 -16.45
CA GLY A 13 -0.93 -1.91 -16.93
C GLY A 13 -0.72 -0.40 -17.15
N VAL A 14 -0.04 0.28 -16.22
CA VAL A 14 0.29 1.71 -16.35
C VAL A 14 1.25 1.94 -17.51
N VAL A 15 2.34 1.19 -17.59
CA VAL A 15 3.34 1.29 -18.66
C VAL A 15 2.71 0.98 -20.03
N HIS A 16 1.82 -0.01 -20.12
CA HIS A 16 1.07 -0.29 -21.33
C HIS A 16 0.20 0.90 -21.76
N GLY A 17 -0.50 1.55 -20.82
CA GLY A 17 -1.28 2.75 -21.10
C GLY A 17 -0.43 3.91 -21.64
N GLU A 18 0.75 4.14 -21.04
CA GLU A 18 1.69 5.17 -21.51
C GLU A 18 2.27 4.83 -22.90
N LEU A 19 2.61 3.56 -23.16
CA LEU A 19 3.08 3.12 -24.47
C LEU A 19 2.01 3.30 -25.55
N HIS A 20 0.75 3.04 -25.23
CA HIS A 20 -0.37 3.26 -26.14
C HIS A 20 -0.50 4.74 -26.53
N HIS A 21 -0.31 5.64 -25.56
CA HIS A 21 -0.32 7.08 -25.80
C HIS A 21 0.82 7.53 -26.73
N ILE A 22 2.01 6.92 -26.61
CA ILE A 22 3.21 7.27 -27.40
C ILE A 22 3.19 6.62 -28.79
N LEU A 23 2.80 5.34 -28.90
CA LEU A 23 2.92 4.53 -30.11
C LEU A 23 1.64 4.49 -30.96
N GLY A 24 0.53 5.00 -30.44
CA GLY A 24 -0.79 4.99 -31.06
C GLY A 24 -1.63 3.78 -30.67
N GLU A 25 -2.96 3.91 -30.83
CA GLU A 25 -3.95 2.98 -30.27
C GLU A 25 -3.92 1.55 -30.85
N GLU A 26 -3.10 1.29 -31.86
CA GLU A 26 -3.07 -0.01 -32.56
C GLU A 26 -1.87 -0.89 -32.18
N ARG A 27 -0.99 -0.44 -31.28
CA ARG A 27 0.21 -1.19 -30.92
C ARG A 27 0.23 -1.52 -29.43
N GLU A 28 0.26 -2.81 -29.13
CA GLU A 28 0.47 -3.31 -27.79
C GLU A 28 1.95 -3.57 -27.52
N MET A 29 2.29 -3.73 -26.24
CA MET A 29 3.63 -4.15 -25.82
C MET A 29 4.06 -5.47 -26.47
N GLU A 30 3.10 -6.35 -26.76
CA GLU A 30 3.30 -7.65 -27.40
C GLU A 30 3.59 -7.53 -28.90
N ASP A 31 3.34 -6.37 -29.51
CA ASP A 31 3.68 -6.06 -30.90
C ASP A 31 5.07 -5.46 -31.02
N LEU A 32 5.70 -5.10 -29.90
CA LEU A 32 7.07 -4.59 -29.89
C LEU A 32 8.06 -5.69 -30.30
N PRO A 33 9.10 -5.34 -31.09
CA PRO A 33 10.23 -6.23 -31.35
C PRO A 33 10.84 -6.75 -30.04
N PRO A 34 11.38 -7.99 -30.01
CA PRO A 34 11.90 -8.61 -28.79
C PRO A 34 12.86 -7.73 -27.99
N ASP A 35 13.77 -7.03 -28.67
CA ASP A 35 14.75 -6.15 -28.02
C ASP A 35 14.07 -4.98 -27.28
N LYS A 36 13.08 -4.34 -27.91
CA LYS A 36 12.32 -3.23 -27.32
C LYS A 36 11.37 -3.68 -26.21
N ARG A 37 10.81 -4.89 -26.33
CA ARG A 37 10.04 -5.49 -25.25
C ARG A 37 10.91 -5.77 -24.03
N GLY A 38 12.16 -6.19 -24.25
CA GLY A 38 13.17 -6.36 -23.19
C GLY A 38 13.42 -5.06 -22.42
N GLU A 39 13.68 -3.96 -23.15
CA GLU A 39 13.89 -2.63 -22.55
C GLU A 39 12.69 -2.19 -21.68
N VAL A 40 11.46 -2.40 -22.17
CA VAL A 40 10.25 -2.05 -21.39
C VAL A 40 10.10 -2.93 -20.15
N MET A 41 10.42 -4.22 -20.24
CA MET A 41 10.37 -5.12 -19.07
C MET A 41 11.40 -4.72 -18.00
N GLU A 42 12.60 -4.28 -18.41
CA GLU A 42 13.60 -3.75 -17.49
C GLU A 42 13.07 -2.51 -16.74
N VAL A 43 12.42 -1.58 -17.45
CA VAL A 43 11.78 -0.40 -16.82
C VAL A 43 10.67 -0.81 -15.84
N VAL A 44 9.84 -1.79 -16.21
CA VAL A 44 8.78 -2.31 -15.32
C VAL A 44 9.38 -2.93 -14.06
N ASP A 45 10.47 -3.68 -14.19
CA ASP A 45 11.15 -4.31 -13.05
C ASP A 45 11.80 -3.26 -12.14
N ASP A 46 12.47 -2.26 -12.72
CA ASP A 46 13.04 -1.12 -12.01
C ASP A 46 11.99 -0.31 -11.25
N LEU A 47 10.85 0.01 -11.91
CA LEU A 47 9.71 0.63 -11.24
C LEU A 47 9.18 -0.28 -10.14
N GLY A 48 9.10 -1.58 -10.38
CA GLY A 48 8.72 -2.59 -9.39
C GLY A 48 9.58 -2.53 -8.13
N GLU A 49 10.84 -2.16 -8.26
CA GLU A 49 11.78 -2.07 -7.14
C GLU A 49 11.80 -0.70 -6.46
N THR A 50 11.58 0.38 -7.21
CA THR A 50 11.83 1.76 -6.75
C THR A 50 10.58 2.54 -6.35
N VAL A 51 9.38 2.17 -6.82
CA VAL A 51 8.17 2.94 -6.50
C VAL A 51 7.84 2.90 -5.01
N SER A 52 7.39 4.04 -4.50
CA SER A 52 6.89 4.13 -3.13
C SER A 52 5.55 3.42 -3.00
N LEU A 53 5.37 2.62 -1.95
CA LEU A 53 4.14 1.88 -1.68
C LEU A 53 3.47 2.31 -0.39
N GLU A 54 2.14 2.29 -0.42
CA GLU A 54 1.28 2.41 0.75
C GLU A 54 0.41 1.17 0.86
N VAL A 55 0.57 0.44 1.96
CA VAL A 55 -0.08 -0.86 2.16
C VAL A 55 -0.91 -0.79 3.44
N LEU A 56 -2.23 -0.82 3.29
CA LEU A 56 -3.15 -0.95 4.42
C LEU A 56 -3.59 -2.41 4.55
N ILE A 57 -3.25 -3.01 5.68
CA ILE A 57 -3.52 -4.41 5.99
C ILE A 57 -4.79 -4.48 6.84
N LEU A 58 -5.79 -5.19 6.33
CA LEU A 58 -7.00 -5.55 7.08
C LEU A 58 -6.87 -6.99 7.56
N VAL A 59 -6.91 -7.21 8.88
CA VAL A 59 -6.82 -8.54 9.48
C VAL A 59 -8.16 -8.95 10.06
N ASP A 60 -8.70 -10.08 9.59
CA ASP A 60 -9.90 -10.70 10.15
C ASP A 60 -9.56 -11.34 11.52
N THR A 61 -10.26 -10.89 12.56
CA THR A 61 -10.18 -11.39 13.94
C THR A 61 -11.50 -12.02 14.41
N SER A 62 -12.37 -12.43 13.48
CA SER A 62 -13.59 -13.18 13.77
C SER A 62 -13.28 -14.49 14.51
N ALA A 63 -14.32 -15.10 15.10
CA ALA A 63 -14.14 -16.31 15.91
C ALA A 63 -13.43 -17.45 15.14
N SER A 64 -13.67 -17.55 13.83
CA SER A 64 -13.08 -18.58 12.97
C SER A 64 -11.56 -18.41 12.73
N MET A 65 -11.03 -17.21 12.99
CA MET A 65 -9.63 -16.87 12.72
C MET A 65 -8.69 -17.19 13.88
N LYS A 66 -9.22 -17.49 15.07
CA LYS A 66 -8.43 -17.82 16.26
C LYS A 66 -7.28 -18.82 16.04
N PRO A 67 -7.48 -19.98 15.38
CA PRO A 67 -6.38 -20.91 15.14
C PRO A 67 -5.40 -20.46 14.05
N LYS A 68 -5.78 -19.47 13.22
CA LYS A 68 -5.00 -19.00 12.05
C LYS A 68 -4.13 -17.78 12.36
N LEU A 69 -4.40 -17.06 13.45
CA LEU A 69 -3.68 -15.83 13.78
C LEU A 69 -2.16 -15.97 13.89
N PRO A 70 -1.58 -17.06 14.43
CA PRO A 70 -0.13 -17.23 14.42
C PRO A 70 0.46 -17.24 13.01
N MET A 71 -0.20 -17.95 12.08
CA MET A 71 0.21 -18.00 10.67
C MET A 71 0.04 -16.64 9.97
N VAL A 72 -1.02 -15.89 10.32
CA VAL A 72 -1.19 -14.52 9.81
C VAL A 72 -0.04 -13.63 10.27
N GLN A 73 0.39 -13.74 11.53
CA GLN A 73 1.51 -12.97 12.06
C GLN A 73 2.84 -13.28 11.36
N GLU A 74 3.12 -14.56 11.10
CA GLU A 74 4.28 -14.97 10.31
C GLU A 74 4.21 -14.39 8.88
N ALA A 75 3.06 -14.52 8.21
CA ALA A 75 2.86 -13.99 6.87
C ALA A 75 3.01 -12.46 6.79
N LEU A 76 2.63 -11.72 7.84
CA LEU A 76 2.84 -10.27 7.91
C LEU A 76 4.30 -9.90 8.15
N SER A 77 5.04 -10.71 8.90
CA SER A 77 6.49 -10.55 9.06
C SER A 77 7.20 -10.79 7.73
N ASP A 78 6.83 -11.85 7.01
CA ASP A 78 7.38 -12.14 5.68
C ASP A 78 7.05 -11.04 4.66
N LEU A 79 5.84 -10.48 4.73
CA LEU A 79 5.43 -9.34 3.92
C LEU A 79 6.27 -8.10 4.21
N SER A 80 6.54 -7.81 5.50
CA SER A 80 7.45 -6.73 5.91
C SER A 80 8.80 -6.87 5.24
N ILE A 81 9.42 -8.04 5.42
CA ILE A 81 10.78 -8.33 4.94
C ILE A 81 10.81 -8.21 3.42
N SER A 82 9.84 -8.80 2.72
CA SER A 82 9.79 -8.77 1.26
C SER A 82 9.54 -7.38 0.67
N LEU A 83 8.85 -6.50 1.38
CA LEU A 83 8.61 -5.14 0.89
C LEU A 83 9.76 -4.22 1.28
N ASN A 84 10.31 -4.34 2.48
CA ASN A 84 11.49 -3.58 2.93
C ASN A 84 12.79 -3.99 2.23
N SER A 85 12.83 -5.16 1.57
CA SER A 85 13.95 -5.49 0.68
C SER A 85 13.93 -4.67 -0.61
N ARG A 86 12.83 -3.97 -0.92
CA ARG A 86 12.73 -3.08 -2.06
C ARG A 86 13.44 -1.75 -1.76
N THR A 87 14.04 -1.14 -2.78
CA THR A 87 14.66 0.19 -2.65
C THR A 87 13.63 1.30 -2.44
N GLY A 88 12.41 1.14 -2.97
CA GLY A 88 11.31 2.08 -2.81
C GLY A 88 10.78 2.18 -1.38
N ASN A 89 10.35 3.38 -0.98
CA ASN A 89 9.81 3.62 0.36
C ASN A 89 8.47 2.88 0.56
N ASN A 90 8.33 2.15 1.66
CA ASN A 90 7.07 1.51 2.02
C ASN A 90 6.47 2.18 3.25
N HIS A 91 5.14 2.36 3.26
CA HIS A 91 4.38 2.74 4.44
C HIS A 91 3.25 1.78 4.68
N PHE A 92 3.13 1.34 5.91
CA PHE A 92 2.17 0.34 6.34
C PHE A 92 1.15 0.95 7.30
N ALA A 93 -0.09 0.53 7.20
CA ALA A 93 -1.09 0.70 8.23
C ALA A 93 -1.76 -0.65 8.50
N LEU A 94 -2.15 -0.92 9.74
CA LEU A 94 -2.80 -2.18 10.11
C LEU A 94 -4.07 -1.93 10.88
N PHE A 95 -5.13 -2.60 10.44
CA PHE A 95 -6.46 -2.54 11.01
C PHE A 95 -6.96 -3.96 11.24
N LEU A 96 -7.73 -4.12 12.31
CA LEU A 96 -8.40 -5.37 12.66
C LEU A 96 -9.89 -5.22 12.40
N PHE A 97 -10.55 -6.33 12.06
CA PHE A 97 -12.00 -6.40 12.01
C PHE A 97 -12.48 -7.81 12.41
N PRO A 98 -13.50 -7.94 13.27
CA PRO A 98 -14.21 -6.86 13.94
C PRO A 98 -13.34 -6.18 15.02
N GLY A 99 -13.50 -4.88 15.19
CA GLY A 99 -12.91 -4.16 16.32
C GLY A 99 -13.67 -4.40 17.63
N LYS A 100 -13.07 -4.08 18.78
CA LYS A 100 -13.69 -4.32 20.11
C LYS A 100 -15.03 -3.61 20.32
N ARG A 101 -15.20 -2.41 19.75
CA ARG A 101 -16.40 -1.54 19.92
C ARG A 101 -16.89 -0.92 18.61
N LYS A 102 -16.23 -1.22 17.51
CA LYS A 102 -16.44 -0.64 16.17
C LYS A 102 -16.23 -1.73 15.13
N GLU A 103 -16.66 -1.46 13.90
CA GLU A 103 -16.48 -2.40 12.79
C GLU A 103 -15.00 -2.65 12.50
N THR A 104 -14.13 -1.65 12.71
CA THR A 104 -12.67 -1.75 12.60
C THR A 104 -11.94 -1.15 13.80
N GLU A 105 -10.73 -1.65 14.06
CA GLU A 105 -9.79 -1.12 15.05
C GLU A 105 -8.44 -0.85 14.40
N LYS A 106 -7.99 0.41 14.38
CA LYS A 106 -6.65 0.76 13.89
C LYS A 106 -5.62 0.38 14.95
N VAL A 107 -4.71 -0.51 14.58
CA VAL A 107 -3.59 -0.98 15.40
C VAL A 107 -2.34 -0.16 15.15
N LEU A 108 -2.07 0.12 13.87
CA LEU A 108 -0.88 0.81 13.42
C LEU A 108 -1.30 1.86 12.39
N ASP A 109 -0.89 3.10 12.64
CA ASP A 109 -1.02 4.18 11.65
C ASP A 109 0.16 4.14 10.67
N TRP A 110 0.07 4.90 9.59
CA TRP A 110 1.07 4.94 8.52
C TRP A 110 2.50 5.05 9.06
N THR A 111 3.29 4.00 8.86
CA THR A 111 4.66 3.89 9.34
C THR A 111 5.54 3.11 8.37
N PRO A 112 6.83 3.42 8.23
CA PRO A 112 7.75 2.59 7.44
C PRO A 112 8.13 1.27 8.13
N LYS A 113 7.81 1.10 9.42
CA LYS A 113 8.22 -0.07 10.22
C LYS A 113 7.02 -0.84 10.75
N ILE A 114 6.93 -2.11 10.39
CA ILE A 114 5.84 -3.02 10.80
C ILE A 114 6.33 -4.12 11.77
N ASP A 115 7.64 -4.21 12.00
CA ASP A 115 8.29 -5.31 12.74
C ASP A 115 7.91 -5.38 14.24
N SER A 116 7.28 -4.33 14.79
CA SER A 116 6.83 -4.29 16.19
C SER A 116 5.44 -4.89 16.43
N LEU A 117 4.83 -5.55 15.43
CA LEU A 117 3.45 -6.03 15.53
C LEU A 117 3.28 -7.28 16.40
N THR A 118 4.32 -8.07 16.63
CA THR A 118 4.28 -9.34 17.39
C THR A 118 3.53 -9.21 18.72
N ASP A 119 3.87 -8.19 19.52
CA ASP A 119 3.24 -7.97 20.82
C ASP A 119 1.79 -7.51 20.71
N THR A 120 1.41 -6.92 19.57
CA THR A 120 0.02 -6.49 19.33
C THR A 120 -0.87 -7.67 18.98
N PHE A 121 -0.34 -8.66 18.24
CA PHE A 121 -1.07 -9.88 17.88
C PHE A 121 -1.40 -10.76 19.09
N HIS A 122 -0.49 -10.85 20.07
CA HIS A 122 -0.74 -11.58 21.31
C HIS A 122 -1.87 -11.00 22.16
N ARG A 123 -2.22 -9.72 21.97
CA ARG A 123 -3.30 -9.02 22.68
C ARG A 123 -4.63 -9.01 21.91
N LEU A 124 -4.69 -9.70 20.76
CA LEU A 124 -5.91 -9.77 19.95
C LEU A 124 -6.97 -10.65 20.59
N THR A 125 -8.12 -10.05 20.83
CA THR A 125 -9.33 -10.79 21.18
C THR A 125 -10.01 -11.23 19.90
N THR A 126 -10.11 -12.54 19.67
CA THR A 126 -10.87 -13.10 18.56
C THR A 126 -12.33 -13.31 18.96
N GLY A 127 -13.25 -12.98 18.07
CA GLY A 127 -14.68 -13.13 18.32
C GLY A 127 -15.54 -12.34 17.35
N GLY A 128 -16.85 -12.58 17.40
CA GLY A 128 -17.82 -11.85 16.60
C GLY A 128 -17.92 -12.28 15.14
N VAL A 129 -18.63 -11.45 14.35
CA VAL A 129 -18.89 -11.61 12.92
C VAL A 129 -17.75 -11.05 12.06
N THR A 130 -17.85 -11.19 10.73
CA THR A 130 -16.83 -10.73 9.78
C THR A 130 -17.36 -9.53 8.96
N PRO A 131 -17.25 -8.27 9.46
CA PRO A 131 -17.76 -7.09 8.77
C PRO A 131 -16.81 -6.59 7.68
N THR A 132 -16.59 -7.38 6.62
CA THR A 132 -15.60 -7.06 5.56
C THR A 132 -15.92 -5.77 4.80
N GLY A 133 -17.19 -5.55 4.44
CA GLY A 133 -17.62 -4.34 3.71
C GLY A 133 -17.28 -3.05 4.46
N PRO A 134 -17.71 -2.92 5.74
CA PRO A 134 -17.25 -1.85 6.61
C PRO A 134 -15.73 -1.71 6.73
N ALA A 135 -15.00 -2.83 6.81
CA ALA A 135 -13.55 -2.80 6.90
C ALA A 135 -12.89 -2.19 5.66
N LEU A 136 -13.37 -2.55 4.47
CA LEU A 136 -12.92 -1.97 3.21
C LEU A 136 -13.25 -0.48 3.12
N LYS A 137 -14.46 -0.06 3.51
CA LYS A 137 -14.83 1.37 3.56
C LYS A 137 -13.91 2.15 4.50
N SER A 138 -13.60 1.59 5.66
CA SER A 138 -12.66 2.19 6.62
C SER A 138 -11.25 2.30 6.04
N ALA A 139 -10.80 1.32 5.26
CA ALA A 139 -9.49 1.36 4.61
C ALA A 139 -9.42 2.47 3.55
N LEU A 140 -10.42 2.52 2.66
CA LEU A 140 -10.51 3.55 1.61
C LEU A 140 -10.52 4.95 2.20
N TYR A 141 -11.35 5.19 3.22
CA TYR A 141 -11.38 6.47 3.93
C TYR A 141 -10.02 6.84 4.56
N HIS A 142 -9.25 5.84 5.03
CA HIS A 142 -7.94 6.09 5.60
C HIS A 142 -6.88 6.47 4.56
N PHE A 143 -6.99 5.94 3.34
CA PHE A 143 -6.18 6.38 2.20
C PHE A 143 -6.52 7.81 1.78
N GLU A 144 -7.81 8.13 1.62
CA GLU A 144 -8.28 9.47 1.25
C GLU A 144 -7.78 10.53 2.23
N LYS A 145 -7.97 10.30 3.52
CA LYS A 145 -7.50 11.23 4.57
C LYS A 145 -5.99 11.46 4.54
N ARG A 146 -5.19 10.46 4.14
CA ARG A 146 -3.74 10.62 4.01
C ARG A 146 -3.39 11.50 2.80
N ARG A 147 -4.08 11.31 1.68
CA ARG A 147 -3.92 12.12 0.48
C ARG A 147 -4.25 13.59 0.74
N ASP A 148 -5.35 13.86 1.43
CA ASP A 148 -5.75 15.24 1.77
C ASP A 148 -4.69 15.94 2.63
N LYS A 149 -4.14 15.22 3.62
CA LYS A 149 -3.04 15.75 4.44
C LYS A 149 -1.79 16.06 3.64
N ARG A 150 -1.47 15.29 2.59
CA ARG A 150 -0.35 15.60 1.71
C ARG A 150 -0.63 16.82 0.85
N SER A 151 -1.83 16.94 0.26
CA SER A 151 -2.23 18.12 -0.51
C SER A 151 -2.06 19.39 0.32
N LEU A 152 -2.53 19.40 1.56
CA LEU A 152 -2.40 20.55 2.46
C LEU A 152 -0.95 20.91 2.82
N ILE A 153 -0.01 19.95 2.76
CA ILE A 153 1.42 20.22 3.00
C ILE A 153 2.04 20.77 1.72
N ASP A 154 1.73 20.19 0.57
CA ASP A 154 2.21 20.61 -0.75
C ASP A 154 1.75 22.04 -1.09
N ASP A 155 0.48 22.36 -0.80
CA ASP A 155 -0.10 23.70 -0.95
C ASP A 155 0.49 24.74 0.05
N GLY A 156 1.18 24.28 1.10
CA GLY A 156 1.77 25.12 2.15
C GLY A 156 3.26 25.43 1.97
N GLU A 157 3.93 24.83 0.99
CA GLU A 157 5.36 25.08 0.70
C GLU A 157 5.59 26.29 -0.25
N ASP A 158 4.52 26.91 -0.77
CA ASP A 158 4.55 28.11 -1.63
C ASP A 158 4.34 29.44 -0.87
N GLU A 159 4.49 29.48 0.46
CA GLU A 159 4.52 30.76 1.20
C GLU A 159 5.90 31.42 1.07
N PHE A 160 6.02 32.29 0.06
CA PHE A 160 7.08 33.28 -0.10
C PHE A 160 7.43 33.94 1.25
N PRO A 161 8.72 34.15 1.59
CA PRO A 161 9.07 34.88 2.79
C PRO A 161 8.56 36.32 2.61
N ILE A 162 7.54 36.68 3.37
CA ILE A 162 7.11 38.07 3.52
C ILE A 162 8.26 38.76 4.25
N GLU A 163 9.14 39.44 3.50
CA GLU A 163 10.08 40.39 4.07
C GLU A 163 9.26 41.41 4.87
N GLU A 164 9.44 41.40 6.20
CA GLU A 164 9.00 42.49 7.06
C GLU A 164 9.72 43.77 6.63
N SER A 165 9.07 44.58 5.79
CA SER A 165 9.45 45.98 5.63
C SER A 165 8.99 46.72 6.89
N GLY A 166 9.95 47.03 7.76
CA GLY A 166 9.72 47.85 8.94
C GLY A 166 9.21 49.25 8.59
N PHE A 167 8.28 49.73 9.42
CA PHE A 167 8.01 51.14 9.70
C PHE A 167 7.60 51.28 11.17
#